data_AF-A0A846SJ10-F1
#
_entry.id   AF-A0A846SJ10-F1
#
_cell.length_a   1.000
_cell.length_b   1.000
_cell.length_c   1.000
_cell.angle_alpha   90.00
_cell.angle_beta   90.00
_cell.angle_gamma   90.00
#
_symmetry.space_group_name_H-M   'P 1'
#
loop_
_entity.id
_entity.type
_entity.pdbx_description
1 polymer ?
#
loop_
_entity_poly.entity_id
_entity_poly.type
_entity_poly.pdbx_seq_one_letter_code
_entity_poly.pdbx_strand_id
1 'polypeptide(L)'
;MKISLLRRFVVLAEELHFPRAAEKLGIPLASLYTSIDKLEAEVGHPIVHREGQTRLTHVGELLLVEAKAEVAAAPAPVKNAPAPAGGKAKASKGKGRTPAVKGQPKPYKKRQDR
;
A
#
# COMPACT_ATOMS: atom_id res chain seq x y z
N MET A 1 18.85 -2.60 -7.24
CA MET A 1 17.54 -3.15 -6.82
C MET A 1 17.57 -3.68 -5.40
N LYS A 2 16.51 -3.44 -4.63
CA LYS A 2 16.33 -4.04 -3.29
C LYS A 2 15.73 -5.44 -3.42
N ILE A 3 16.36 -6.45 -2.81
CA ILE A 3 15.90 -7.87 -2.82
C ILE A 3 14.46 -8.01 -2.30
N SER A 4 14.04 -7.16 -1.35
CA SER A 4 12.66 -7.16 -0.85
C SER A 4 11.63 -6.75 -1.91
N LEU A 5 11.99 -5.87 -2.85
CA LEU A 5 11.12 -5.48 -3.96
C LEU A 5 11.03 -6.63 -4.98
N LEU A 6 12.17 -7.25 -5.30
CA LEU A 6 12.22 -8.42 -6.20
C LEU A 6 11.37 -9.57 -5.69
N ARG A 7 11.43 -9.88 -4.38
CA ARG A 7 10.58 -10.91 -3.77
C ARG A 7 9.09 -10.61 -3.92
N ARG A 8 8.68 -9.35 -3.71
CA ARG A 8 7.28 -8.93 -3.89
C ARG A 8 6.83 -9.03 -5.34
N PHE A 9 7.71 -8.68 -6.27
CA PHE A 9 7.47 -8.81 -7.71
C PHE A 9 7.36 -10.28 -8.14
N VAL A 10 8.25 -11.16 -7.70
CA VAL A 10 8.19 -12.60 -8.02
C VAL A 10 6.85 -13.20 -7.60
N VAL A 11 6.37 -12.87 -6.39
CA VAL A 11 5.06 -13.36 -5.92
C VAL A 11 3.92 -12.77 -6.76
N LEU A 12 3.97 -11.48 -7.10
CA LEU A 12 2.96 -10.87 -7.99
C LEU A 12 2.93 -11.51 -9.37
N ALA A 13 4.10 -11.82 -9.92
CA ALA A 13 4.25 -12.38 -11.25
C ALA A 13 3.78 -13.84 -11.34
N GLU A 14 3.85 -14.58 -10.23
CA GLU A 14 3.28 -15.94 -10.13
C GLU A 14 1.76 -15.94 -9.94
N GLU A 15 1.23 -14.98 -9.18
CA GLU A 15 -0.22 -14.88 -8.92
C GLU A 15 -0.99 -14.19 -10.06
N LEU A 16 -0.33 -13.30 -10.82
CA LEU A 16 -0.95 -12.45 -11.84
C LEU A 16 -2.20 -11.73 -11.31
N HIS A 17 -2.20 -11.39 -10.03
CA HIS A 17 -3.34 -10.75 -9.37
C HIS A 17 -2.88 -10.00 -8.11
N PHE A 18 -2.96 -8.67 -8.15
CA PHE A 18 -2.45 -7.80 -7.07
C PHE A 18 -3.03 -8.12 -5.68
N PRO A 19 -4.37 -8.22 -5.49
CA PRO A 19 -4.94 -8.62 -4.21
C PRO A 19 -4.42 -9.96 -3.66
N ARG A 20 -4.44 -11.03 -4.47
CA ARG A 20 -3.95 -12.35 -4.05
C ARG A 20 -2.47 -12.34 -3.71
N ALA A 21 -1.66 -11.63 -4.49
CA ALA A 21 -0.25 -11.46 -4.20
C ALA A 21 -0.02 -10.74 -2.86
N ALA A 22 -0.80 -9.70 -2.58
CA ALA A 22 -0.72 -8.97 -1.32
C ALA A 22 -1.12 -9.85 -0.12
N GLU A 23 -2.17 -10.65 -0.26
CA GLU A 23 -2.61 -11.63 0.75
C GLU A 23 -1.53 -12.69 1.01
N LYS A 24 -0.93 -13.26 -0.05
CA LYS A 24 0.14 -14.26 0.04
C LYS A 24 1.40 -13.71 0.71
N LEU A 25 1.70 -12.43 0.50
CA LEU A 25 2.81 -11.72 1.12
C LEU A 25 2.49 -11.21 2.55
N GLY A 26 1.21 -11.21 2.95
CA GLY A 26 0.76 -10.66 4.23
C GLY A 26 0.97 -9.14 4.35
N ILE A 27 0.95 -8.41 3.24
CA ILE A 27 1.17 -6.95 3.21
C ILE A 27 -0.07 -6.20 2.69
N PRO A 28 -0.24 -4.92 3.07
CA PRO A 28 -1.29 -4.09 2.49
C PRO A 28 -1.12 -3.92 0.97
N LEU A 29 -2.22 -3.92 0.23
CA LEU A 29 -2.24 -3.75 -1.23
C LEU A 29 -1.51 -2.47 -1.70
N ALA A 30 -1.67 -1.35 -0.98
CA ALA A 30 -0.95 -0.11 -1.27
C ALA A 30 0.58 -0.27 -1.15
N SER A 31 1.06 -1.13 -0.24
CA SER A 31 2.48 -1.44 -0.11
C SER A 31 2.99 -2.25 -1.30
N LEU A 32 2.15 -3.13 -1.85
CA LEU A 32 2.49 -3.87 -3.06
C LEU A 32 2.59 -2.92 -4.27
N TYR A 33 1.58 -2.08 -4.51
CA TYR A 33 1.62 -1.08 -5.60
C TYR A 33 2.86 -0.20 -5.53
N THR A 34 3.11 0.44 -4.39
CA THR A 34 4.30 1.30 -4.21
C THR A 34 5.63 0.55 -4.36
N SER A 35 5.65 -0.77 -4.12
CA SER A 35 6.84 -1.59 -4.36
C SER A 35 7.06 -1.83 -5.85
N ILE A 36 6.00 -2.11 -6.59
CA ILE A 36 6.05 -2.30 -8.04
C ILE A 36 6.37 -0.98 -8.74
N ASP A 37 5.75 0.13 -8.34
CA ASP A 37 6.04 1.47 -8.92
C ASP A 37 7.53 1.83 -8.76
N LYS A 38 8.12 1.53 -7.59
CA LYS A 38 9.57 1.75 -7.37
C LYS A 38 10.43 0.84 -8.24
N LEU A 39 10.01 -0.42 -8.42
CA LEU A 39 10.73 -1.36 -9.26
C LEU A 39 10.67 -0.93 -10.73
N GLU A 40 9.50 -0.53 -11.21
CA GLU A 40 9.31 0.04 -12.56
C GLU A 40 10.12 1.32 -12.75
N ALA A 41 10.23 2.17 -11.73
CA ALA A 41 11.09 3.35 -11.78
C ALA A 41 12.59 3.01 -11.83
N GLU A 42 13.05 1.96 -11.14
CA GLU A 42 14.44 1.51 -11.23
C GLU A 42 14.75 0.83 -12.58
N VAL A 43 13.79 0.09 -13.14
CA VAL A 43 13.91 -0.55 -14.47
C VAL A 43 13.79 0.47 -15.60
N GLY A 44 13.02 1.54 -15.39
CA GLY A 44 12.69 2.55 -16.41
C GLY A 44 11.61 2.12 -17.39
N HIS A 45 11.05 0.91 -17.24
CA HIS A 45 10.01 0.36 -18.09
C HIS A 45 8.88 -0.28 -17.26
N PRO A 46 7.64 -0.27 -17.77
CA PRO A 46 6.55 -0.99 -17.13
C PRO A 46 6.81 -2.50 -17.19
N ILE A 47 6.72 -3.16 -16.04
CA ILE A 47 6.96 -4.61 -15.91
C ILE A 47 5.64 -5.37 -15.79
N VAL A 48 4.54 -4.69 -15.46
CA VAL A 48 3.19 -5.26 -15.36
C VAL A 48 2.17 -4.38 -16.08
N HIS A 49 1.29 -5.00 -16.86
CA HIS A 49 0.08 -4.36 -17.38
C HIS A 49 -1.03 -4.34 -16.32
N ARG A 50 -1.56 -3.15 -16.03
CA ARG A 50 -2.63 -2.91 -15.03
C ARG A 50 -4.00 -2.64 -15.64
N GLU A 51 -4.08 -2.47 -16.95
CA GLU A 51 -5.32 -2.18 -17.68
C GLU A 51 -6.14 -3.48 -17.85
N GLY A 52 -6.95 -3.79 -16.84
CA GLY A 52 -7.81 -4.97 -16.82
C GLY A 52 -7.16 -6.17 -16.13
N GLN A 53 -6.89 -7.25 -16.87
CA GLN A 53 -6.25 -8.43 -16.31
C GLN A 53 -4.76 -8.16 -16.10
N THR A 54 -4.27 -8.41 -14.89
CA THR A 54 -2.85 -8.25 -14.57
C THR A 54 -2.02 -9.24 -15.38
N ARG A 55 -1.09 -8.74 -16.19
CA ARG A 55 -0.19 -9.53 -17.04
C ARG A 55 1.22 -8.98 -16.98
N LEU A 56 2.22 -9.83 -17.17
CA LEU A 56 3.61 -9.39 -17.31
C LEU A 56 3.83 -8.77 -18.69
N THR A 57 4.69 -7.75 -18.75
CA THR A 57 5.24 -7.27 -20.02
C THR A 57 6.42 -8.16 -20.43
N HIS A 58 6.90 -8.05 -21.67
CA HIS A 58 8.12 -8.75 -22.11
C HIS A 58 9.32 -8.43 -21.21
N VAL A 59 9.46 -7.17 -20.79
CA VAL A 59 10.49 -6.75 -19.82
C VAL A 59 10.27 -7.41 -18.46
N GLY A 60 9.01 -7.49 -18.00
CA GLY A 60 8.67 -8.17 -16.75
C GLY A 60 8.97 -9.68 -16.76
N GLU A 61 8.82 -10.35 -17.89
CA GLU A 61 9.18 -11.76 -18.04
C GLU A 61 10.69 -11.99 -17.94
N LEU A 62 11.50 -11.14 -18.60
CA LEU A 62 12.96 -11.19 -18.49
C LEU A 62 13.41 -10.90 -17.05
N LEU A 63 12.83 -9.87 -16.43
CA LEU A 63 13.13 -9.49 -15.06
C LEU A 63 12.73 -10.59 -14.07
N LEU A 64 11.70 -11.39 -14.34
CA LEU A 64 11.32 -12.50 -13.47
C LEU A 64 12.41 -13.57 -13.38
N VAL A 65 13.07 -13.89 -14.50
CA VAL A 65 14.15 -14.87 -14.52
C VAL A 65 15.33 -14.38 -13.68
N GLU A 66 15.73 -13.12 -13.87
CA GLU A 66 16.81 -12.49 -13.13
C GLU A 66 16.47 -12.33 -11.64
N ALA A 67 15.26 -11.85 -11.33
CA ALA A 67 14.77 -11.70 -9.96
C ALA A 67 14.75 -13.03 -9.21
N LYS A 68 14.36 -14.14 -9.86
CA LYS A 68 14.39 -15.48 -9.25
C LYS A 68 15.81 -15.92 -8.94
N ALA A 69 16.75 -15.68 -9.85
CA ALA A 69 18.16 -16.01 -9.64
C ALA A 69 18.77 -15.19 -8.49
N GLU A 70 18.53 -13.87 -8.45
CA GLU A 70 19.00 -13.02 -7.36
C GLU A 70 18.39 -13.38 -6.00
N VAL A 71 17.08 -13.66 -5.97
CA VAL A 71 16.39 -14.04 -4.73
C VAL A 71 16.87 -15.40 -4.21
N ALA A 72 17.22 -16.32 -5.10
CA ALA A 72 17.79 -17.62 -4.75
C ALA A 72 19.25 -17.52 -4.27
N ALA A 73 20.04 -16.62 -4.87
CA ALA A 73 21.41 -16.34 -4.43
C ALA A 73 21.44 -15.60 -3.08
N ALA A 74 20.42 -14.80 -2.79
CA ALA A 74 20.29 -14.12 -1.51
C ALA A 74 19.93 -15.11 -0.38
N PRO A 75 20.62 -15.05 0.78
CA PRO A 75 20.27 -15.88 1.92
C PRO A 75 18.81 -15.64 2.35
N ALA A 76 18.19 -16.70 2.86
CA ALA A 76 16.81 -16.65 3.33
C ALA A 76 16.64 -15.47 4.30
N PRO A 77 15.61 -14.62 4.11
CA PRO A 77 15.36 -13.57 5.08
C PRO A 77 15.03 -14.27 6.40
N VAL A 78 15.72 -13.88 7.46
CA VAL A 78 15.26 -14.16 8.82
C VAL A 78 13.82 -13.65 8.88
N LYS A 79 12.87 -14.56 9.15
CA LYS A 79 11.44 -14.27 9.19
C LYS A 79 11.16 -13.28 10.31
N ASN A 80 11.43 -11.99 10.09
CA ASN A 80 10.85 -10.94 10.89
C ASN A 80 9.40 -10.83 10.42
N ALA A 81 8.55 -11.63 11.06
CA ALA A 81 7.11 -11.53 10.93
C ALA A 81 6.72 -10.05 10.99
N PRO A 82 5.84 -9.56 10.10
CA PRO A 82 5.33 -8.21 10.24
C PRO A 82 4.70 -8.12 11.63
N ALA A 83 5.21 -7.19 12.46
CA ALA A 83 4.54 -6.79 13.69
C ALA A 83 3.07 -6.55 13.33
N PRO A 84 2.11 -7.08 14.10
CA PRO A 84 0.72 -6.99 13.75
C PRO A 84 0.35 -5.52 13.56
N ALA A 85 -0.05 -5.18 12.34
CA ALA A 85 -0.87 -4.01 12.08
C ALA A 85 -2.22 -4.27 12.76
N GLY A 86 -2.26 -4.14 14.07
CA GLY A 86 -3.35 -4.51 14.93
C GLY A 86 -3.59 -3.44 15.98
N GLY A 87 -4.49 -2.52 15.65
CA GLY A 87 -5.44 -2.00 16.64
C GLY A 87 -4.98 -0.88 17.57
N LYS A 88 -5.39 0.34 17.20
CA LYS A 88 -5.99 1.34 18.10
C LYS A 88 -5.09 1.89 19.22
N ALA A 89 -4.48 3.04 18.94
CA ALA A 89 -4.40 4.13 19.90
C ALA A 89 -5.23 5.32 19.39
N LYS A 90 -6.56 5.20 19.43
CA LYS A 90 -7.39 6.35 19.78
C LYS A 90 -7.26 6.54 21.28
N ALA A 91 -6.29 7.33 21.71
CA ALA A 91 -6.21 8.03 22.99
C ALA A 91 -4.81 8.65 23.02
N SER A 92 -4.61 9.93 23.29
CA SER A 92 -5.26 10.66 24.36
C SER A 92 -5.07 12.16 24.26
N LYS A 93 -5.94 12.87 24.98
CA LYS A 93 -5.71 14.15 25.67
C LYS A 93 -6.05 15.43 24.90
N GLY A 94 -7.37 15.66 24.80
CA GLY A 94 -7.95 16.98 24.60
C GLY A 94 -9.29 17.11 25.32
N LYS A 95 -9.40 16.62 26.57
CA LYS A 95 -10.56 16.91 27.42
C LYS A 95 -10.40 18.31 28.00
N GLY A 96 -10.54 19.31 27.15
CA GLY A 96 -10.89 20.66 27.57
C GLY A 96 -12.39 20.69 27.80
N ARG A 97 -12.83 20.27 28.99
CA ARG A 97 -14.06 20.86 29.54
C ARG A 97 -13.67 22.23 30.05
N THR A 98 -14.17 23.28 29.43
CA THR A 98 -14.58 24.48 30.16
C THR A 98 -16.07 24.72 29.93
N PRO A 99 -16.78 25.17 30.98
CA PRO A 99 -18.23 25.05 31.13
C PRO A 99 -19.01 26.04 30.26
N ALA A 100 -20.31 25.74 30.12
CA ALA A 100 -21.31 26.57 29.46
C ALA A 100 -21.22 28.06 29.88
N VAL A 101 -21.12 28.93 28.88
CA VAL A 101 -21.51 30.35 29.03
C VAL A 101 -22.91 30.50 28.46
N LYS A 102 -23.80 30.97 29.32
CA LYS A 102 -25.22 31.28 29.11
C LYS A 102 -25.33 32.52 28.20
N GLY A 103 -26.04 32.41 27.07
CA GLY A 103 -26.60 33.57 26.37
C GLY A 103 -25.86 34.09 25.13
N GLN A 104 -25.83 33.32 24.03
CA GLN A 104 -25.77 33.93 22.70
C GLN A 104 -27.04 33.60 21.92
N PRO A 105 -27.76 34.61 21.37
CA PRO A 105 -29.00 34.39 20.64
C PRO A 105 -28.74 33.73 19.28
N LYS A 106 -29.61 32.77 18.94
CA LYS A 106 -29.69 32.12 17.63
C LYS A 106 -29.83 33.18 16.52
N PRO A 107 -29.09 33.09 15.40
CA PRO A 107 -29.34 33.95 14.26
C PRO A 107 -30.68 33.56 13.64
N TYR A 108 -31.73 34.32 13.96
CA TYR A 108 -33.05 34.12 13.40
C TYR A 108 -33.07 34.49 11.92
N LYS A 109 -33.69 33.59 11.16
CA LYS A 109 -34.09 33.76 9.76
C LYS A 109 -35.40 34.58 9.73
N LYS A 110 -35.44 35.68 8.98
CA LYS A 110 -36.66 36.35 8.46
C LYS A 110 -36.28 36.90 7.06
N ARG A 111 -36.66 36.27 5.94
CA ARG A 111 -37.95 36.38 5.20
C ARG A 111 -38.48 37.83 5.11
N GLN A 112 -38.39 38.39 3.89
CA GLN A 112 -39.47 38.99 3.08
C GLN A 112 -40.15 40.26 3.66
N ASP A 113 -40.51 41.34 2.97
CA ASP A 113 -40.87 41.69 1.59
C ASP A 113 -40.74 43.22 1.43
N ARG A 114 -40.72 43.76 0.20
CA ARG A 114 -41.27 45.10 -0.08
C ARG A 114 -41.85 45.15 -1.48
#